data_AF-X1KDZ3-F1
#
_entry.id   AF-X1KDZ3-F1
#
_cell.length_a   1.000
_cell.length_b   1.000
_cell.length_c   1.000
_cell.angle_alpha   90.00
_cell.angle_beta   90.00
_cell.angle_gamma   90.00
#
_symmetry.space_group_name_H-M   'P 1'
#
loop_
_entity.id
_entity.type
_entity.pdbx_description
1 polymer ?
#
loop_
_entity_poly.entity_id
_entity_poly.type
_entity_poly.pdbx_seq_one_letter_code
_entity_poly.pdbx_strand_id
1 'polypeptide(L)'
;LGIPLPTAFVVAATNISKPEIQTDLFASYLLSSTKQKQKILEENNLKIRLKKLTVYLGEELKRFEVQSQIRDKVQKEVGKTQREYYLRQQLKAIKNELGEFDESMALTRELEKKLQKKKMPKEARDKVLKGL
;
A
#
# COMPACT_ATOMS: atom_id res chain seq x y z
N LEU A 1 -13.25 6.77 -9.48
CA LEU A 1 -13.37 7.72 -8.34
C LEU A 1 -13.55 6.88 -7.08
N GLY A 2 -12.52 6.73 -6.24
CA GLY A 2 -12.56 5.84 -5.07
C GLY A 2 -13.40 6.36 -3.90
N ILE A 3 -14.24 7.36 -4.16
CA ILE A 3 -15.22 7.92 -3.23
C ILE A 3 -16.57 7.41 -3.75
N PRO A 4 -17.37 6.71 -2.93
CA PRO A 4 -18.71 6.33 -3.35
C PRO A 4 -19.47 7.60 -3.71
N LEU A 5 -19.99 7.65 -4.95
CA LEU A 5 -20.84 8.75 -5.37
C LEU A 5 -22.04 8.79 -4.42
N PRO A 6 -22.34 9.95 -3.80
CA PRO A 6 -23.49 10.05 -2.92
C PRO A 6 -24.76 9.60 -3.64
N THR A 7 -25.62 8.84 -2.98
CA THR A 7 -26.89 8.36 -3.57
C THR A 7 -27.72 9.52 -4.14
N ALA A 8 -27.71 10.66 -3.44
CA ALA A 8 -28.36 11.90 -3.90
C ALA A 8 -27.85 12.38 -5.28
N PHE A 9 -26.55 12.23 -5.56
CA PHE A 9 -25.98 12.55 -6.87
C PHE A 9 -26.50 11.62 -7.95
N VAL A 10 -26.53 10.30 -7.69
CA VAL A 10 -27.01 9.31 -8.67
C VAL A 10 -28.47 9.58 -9.02
N VAL A 11 -29.31 9.79 -8.00
CA VAL A 11 -30.73 10.13 -8.18
C VAL A 11 -30.91 11.43 -8.94
N ALA A 12 -30.15 12.48 -8.61
CA ALA A 12 -30.21 13.74 -9.34
C ALA A 12 -29.76 13.57 -10.80
N ALA A 13 -28.65 12.88 -11.04
CA ALA A 13 -28.11 12.66 -12.38
C ALA A 13 -29.05 11.87 -13.29
N THR A 14 -29.86 10.95 -12.76
CA THR A 14 -30.85 10.19 -13.56
C THR A 14 -32.17 10.93 -13.76
N ASN A 15 -32.52 11.86 -12.88
CA ASN A 15 -33.83 12.53 -12.89
C ASN A 15 -33.81 13.93 -13.51
N ILE A 16 -32.63 14.50 -13.79
CA ILE A 16 -32.51 15.78 -14.49
C ILE A 16 -32.88 15.61 -15.96
N SER A 17 -33.95 16.28 -16.39
CA SER A 17 -34.42 16.25 -17.79
C SER A 17 -33.66 17.19 -18.72
N LYS A 18 -32.95 18.20 -18.18
CA LYS A 18 -32.19 19.19 -18.95
C LYS A 18 -30.74 18.74 -19.12
N PRO A 19 -30.29 18.39 -20.34
CA PRO A 19 -28.94 17.88 -20.58
C PRO A 19 -27.82 18.84 -20.17
N GLU A 20 -28.06 20.15 -20.23
CA GLU A 20 -27.12 21.18 -19.84
C GLU A 20 -26.80 21.09 -18.34
N ILE A 21 -27.84 21.00 -17.52
CA ILE A 21 -27.73 20.88 -16.06
C ILE A 21 -27.10 19.54 -15.70
N GLN A 22 -27.48 18.47 -16.41
CA GLN A 22 -26.92 17.14 -16.20
C GLN A 22 -25.40 17.14 -16.49
N THR A 23 -24.99 17.79 -17.57
CA THR A 23 -23.58 17.93 -17.96
C THR A 23 -22.78 18.73 -16.93
N ASP A 24 -23.34 19.81 -16.38
CA ASP A 24 -22.71 20.60 -15.32
C ASP A 24 -22.60 19.81 -14.01
N LEU A 25 -23.63 19.06 -13.66
CA LEU A 25 -23.63 18.17 -12.51
C LEU A 25 -22.53 17.11 -12.64
N PHE A 26 -22.42 16.44 -13.79
CA PHE A 26 -21.34 15.49 -14.03
C PHE A 26 -19.95 16.14 -13.96
N ALA A 27 -19.77 17.31 -14.57
CA ALA A 27 -18.48 18.02 -14.54
C ALA A 27 -18.08 18.43 -13.11
N SER A 28 -19.02 18.88 -12.29
CA SER A 28 -18.76 19.30 -10.91
C SER A 28 -18.29 18.15 -10.00
N TYR A 29 -18.88 16.97 -10.15
CA TYR A 29 -18.58 15.80 -9.30
C TYR A 29 -17.44 14.92 -9.83
N LEU A 30 -17.33 14.75 -11.15
CA LEU A 30 -16.45 13.73 -11.73
C LEU A 30 -15.09 14.27 -12.16
N LEU A 31 -14.98 15.57 -12.46
CA LEU A 31 -13.70 16.19 -12.80
C LEU A 31 -12.99 16.64 -11.53
N SER A 32 -11.70 16.33 -11.41
CA SER A 32 -10.89 16.79 -10.29
C SER A 32 -10.30 18.19 -10.52
N SER A 33 -10.01 18.55 -11.78
CA SER A 33 -9.34 19.80 -12.12
C SER A 33 -10.31 20.97 -12.26
N THR A 34 -10.10 22.02 -11.46
CA THR A 34 -10.83 23.30 -11.60
C THR A 34 -10.70 23.89 -13.01
N LYS A 35 -9.53 23.77 -13.63
CA LYS A 35 -9.29 24.24 -15.00
C LYS A 35 -10.16 23.50 -16.02
N GLN A 36 -10.36 22.20 -15.85
CA GLN A 36 -11.25 21.42 -16.72
C GLN A 36 -12.71 21.81 -16.49
N LYS A 37 -13.14 22.02 -15.24
CA LYS A 37 -14.49 22.50 -14.90
C LYS A 37 -14.78 23.85 -15.56
N GLN A 38 -13.84 24.79 -15.46
CA GLN A 38 -13.98 26.11 -16.08
C GLN A 38 -14.15 26.02 -17.61
N LYS A 39 -13.34 25.19 -18.28
CA LYS A 39 -13.44 24.97 -19.74
C LYS A 39 -14.77 24.36 -20.19
N ILE A 40 -15.44 23.60 -19.32
CA ILE A 40 -16.78 23.07 -19.58
C ILE A 40 -17.82 24.18 -19.40
N LEU A 41 -17.68 25.00 -18.35
CA LEU A 41 -18.60 26.09 -18.04
C LEU A 41 -18.59 27.20 -19.12
N GLU A 42 -17.43 27.48 -19.70
CA GLU A 42 -17.26 28.51 -20.75
C GLU A 42 -17.76 28.08 -22.13
N GLU A 43 -18.06 26.79 -22.33
CA GLU A 43 -18.48 26.27 -23.63
C GLU A 43 -20.00 26.36 -23.79
N ASN A 44 -20.49 27.30 -24.57
CA ASN A 44 -21.94 27.48 -24.76
C ASN A 44 -22.59 26.34 -25.57
N ASN A 45 -21.82 25.63 -26.43
CA ASN A 45 -22.37 24.57 -27.24
C ASN A 45 -22.40 23.24 -26.47
N LEU A 46 -23.61 22.77 -26.15
CA LEU A 46 -23.84 21.52 -25.42
C LEU A 46 -23.14 20.30 -26.06
N LYS A 47 -23.15 20.17 -27.39
CA LYS A 47 -22.49 19.03 -28.06
C LYS A 47 -20.98 19.07 -27.86
N ILE A 48 -20.38 20.25 -27.88
CA ILE A 48 -18.95 20.43 -27.64
C ILE A 48 -18.62 20.20 -26.16
N ARG A 49 -19.45 20.68 -25.24
CA ARG A 49 -19.35 20.38 -23.79
C ARG A 49 -19.32 18.89 -23.53
N LEU A 50 -20.30 18.16 -24.05
CA LEU A 50 -20.41 16.71 -23.87
C LEU A 50 -19.16 15.98 -24.40
N LYS A 51 -18.69 16.34 -25.61
CA LYS A 51 -17.45 15.77 -26.16
C LYS A 51 -16.23 16.03 -25.26
N LYS A 52 -16.06 17.29 -24.80
CA LYS A 52 -14.96 17.65 -23.89
C LYS A 52 -15.05 16.89 -22.57
N LEU A 53 -16.25 16.79 -22.00
CA LEU A 53 -16.50 16.06 -20.77
C LEU A 53 -16.14 14.58 -20.93
N THR A 54 -16.58 13.92 -22.02
CA THR A 54 -16.23 12.52 -22.28
C THR A 54 -14.72 12.30 -22.37
N VAL A 55 -13.98 13.20 -23.03
CA VAL A 55 -12.51 13.12 -23.09
C VAL A 55 -11.90 13.21 -21.70
N TYR A 56 -12.30 14.20 -20.90
CA TYR A 56 -11.78 14.36 -19.54
C TYR A 56 -12.13 13.20 -18.62
N LEU A 57 -13.34 12.65 -18.73
CA LEU A 57 -13.75 11.46 -17.98
C LEU A 57 -12.92 10.23 -18.36
N GLY A 58 -12.57 10.07 -19.65
CA GLY A 58 -11.68 9.01 -20.09
C GLY A 58 -10.27 9.13 -19.47
N GLU A 59 -9.74 10.33 -19.33
CA GLU A 59 -8.48 10.57 -18.63
C GLU A 59 -8.57 10.30 -17.13
N GLU A 60 -9.66 10.72 -16.47
CA GLU A 60 -9.92 10.42 -15.06
C GLU A 60 -10.05 8.93 -14.79
N LEU A 61 -10.70 8.19 -15.70
CA LEU A 61 -10.85 6.75 -15.59
C LEU A 61 -9.48 6.05 -15.66
N LYS A 62 -8.63 6.43 -16.61
CA LYS A 62 -7.26 5.90 -16.71
C LYS A 62 -6.43 6.19 -15.46
N ARG A 63 -6.52 7.42 -14.94
CA ARG A 63 -5.86 7.78 -13.66
C ARG A 63 -6.35 6.88 -12.52
N PHE A 64 -7.66 6.66 -12.46
CA PHE A 64 -8.28 5.84 -11.44
C PHE A 64 -7.84 4.37 -11.52
N GLU A 65 -7.79 3.80 -12.72
CA GLU A 65 -7.31 2.43 -12.93
C GLU A 65 -5.87 2.24 -12.44
N VAL A 66 -4.98 3.18 -12.78
CA VAL A 66 -3.59 3.16 -12.29
C VAL A 66 -3.54 3.26 -10.77
N GLN A 67 -4.31 4.17 -10.16
CA GLN A 67 -4.40 4.29 -8.71
C GLN A 67 -4.93 3.02 -8.03
N SER A 68 -5.91 2.35 -8.66
CA SER A 68 -6.45 1.08 -8.16
C SER A 68 -5.40 -0.02 -8.21
N GLN A 69 -4.70 -0.17 -9.32
CA GLN A 69 -3.62 -1.16 -9.46
C GLN A 69 -2.50 -0.94 -8.45
N ILE A 70 -2.13 0.31 -8.17
CA ILE A 70 -1.14 0.65 -7.14
C ILE A 70 -1.67 0.24 -5.77
N ARG A 71 -2.92 0.57 -5.44
CA ARG A 71 -3.54 0.22 -4.15
C ARG A 71 -3.56 -1.29 -3.94
N ASP A 72 -3.93 -2.06 -4.97
CA ASP A 72 -3.98 -3.52 -4.90
C ASP A 72 -2.59 -4.13 -4.69
N LYS A 73 -1.56 -3.59 -5.38
CA LYS A 73 -0.17 -4.01 -5.18
C LYS A 73 0.30 -3.74 -3.76
N VAL A 74 0.04 -2.54 -3.24
CA VAL A 74 0.41 -2.16 -1.86
C VAL A 74 -0.30 -3.08 -0.86
N GLN A 75 -1.60 -3.33 -1.03
CA GLN A 75 -2.35 -4.20 -0.12
C GLN A 75 -1.82 -5.64 -0.11
N LYS A 76 -1.44 -6.17 -1.28
CA LYS A 76 -0.82 -7.50 -1.39
C LYS A 76 0.52 -7.57 -0.67
N GLU A 77 1.39 -6.58 -0.85
CA GLU A 77 2.70 -6.55 -0.21
C GLU A 77 2.59 -6.40 1.31
N VAL A 78 1.74 -5.49 1.79
CA VAL A 78 1.46 -5.35 3.23
C VAL A 78 0.96 -6.67 3.83
N GLY A 79 0.03 -7.35 3.15
CA GLY A 79 -0.49 -8.63 3.61
C GLY A 79 0.59 -9.74 3.68
N LYS A 80 1.52 -9.78 2.72
CA LYS A 80 2.66 -10.70 2.77
C LYS A 80 3.59 -10.40 3.94
N THR A 81 3.98 -9.13 4.11
CA THR A 81 4.88 -8.72 5.20
C THR A 81 4.27 -9.00 6.57
N GLN A 82 2.99 -8.73 6.77
CA GLN A 82 2.28 -9.05 8.01
C GLN A 82 2.26 -10.56 8.28
N ARG A 83 1.98 -11.38 7.26
CA ARG A 83 2.00 -12.84 7.38
C ARG A 83 3.39 -13.35 7.74
N GLU A 84 4.43 -12.88 7.06
CA GLU A 84 5.81 -13.29 7.34
C GLU A 84 6.23 -12.89 8.76
N TYR A 85 5.93 -11.66 9.17
CA TYR A 85 6.19 -11.19 10.53
C TYR A 85 5.52 -12.09 11.57
N TYR A 86 4.24 -12.41 11.37
CA TYR A 86 3.48 -13.28 12.27
C TYR A 86 4.10 -14.68 12.36
N LEU A 87 4.44 -15.30 11.23
CA LEU A 87 5.08 -16.62 11.19
C LEU A 87 6.46 -16.62 11.88
N ARG A 88 7.25 -15.55 11.73
CA ARG A 88 8.54 -15.40 12.43
C ARG A 88 8.34 -15.33 13.95
N GLN A 89 7.32 -14.62 14.43
CA GLN A 89 7.00 -14.59 15.86
C GLN A 89 6.53 -15.95 16.37
N GLN A 90 5.71 -16.66 15.60
CA GLN A 90 5.31 -18.03 15.95
C GLN A 90 6.51 -18.97 16.05
N LEU A 91 7.43 -18.95 15.06
CA LEU A 91 8.65 -19.76 15.10
C LEU A 91 9.52 -19.41 16.31
N LYS A 92 9.63 -18.12 16.66
CA LYS A 92 10.37 -17.70 17.86
C LYS A 92 9.75 -18.24 19.14
N ALA A 93 8.41 -18.22 19.24
CA ALA A 93 7.69 -18.80 20.37
C ALA A 93 7.91 -20.32 20.47
N ILE A 94 7.78 -21.04 19.35
CA ILE A 94 8.02 -22.50 19.29
C ILE A 94 9.45 -22.84 19.73
N LYS A 95 10.47 -22.14 19.22
CA LYS A 95 11.87 -22.37 19.61
C LYS A 95 12.14 -22.12 21.09
N ASN A 96 11.43 -21.16 21.69
CA ASN A 96 11.51 -20.92 23.13
C ASN A 96 10.81 -22.04 23.92
N GLU A 97 9.63 -22.50 23.47
CA GLU A 97 8.91 -23.62 24.12
C GLU A 97 9.67 -24.96 24.01
N LEU A 98 10.35 -25.20 22.88
CA LEU A 98 11.19 -26.38 22.66
C LEU A 98 12.52 -26.33 23.43
N GLY A 99 12.87 -25.22 24.09
CA GLY A 99 14.13 -25.08 24.80
C GLY A 99 15.37 -24.94 23.90
N GLU A 100 15.21 -24.86 22.58
CA GLU A 100 16.32 -24.72 21.62
C GLU A 100 17.12 -23.43 21.84
N PHE A 101 16.46 -22.37 22.33
CA PHE A 101 17.14 -21.12 22.69
C PHE A 101 18.08 -21.31 23.89
N ASP A 102 17.69 -22.14 24.86
CA ASP A 102 18.51 -22.48 26.02
C ASP A 102 19.63 -23.44 25.65
N GLU A 103 19.41 -24.41 24.76
CA GLU A 103 20.48 -25.31 24.28
C GLU A 103 21.55 -24.57 23.48
N SER A 104 21.15 -23.68 22.56
CA SER A 104 22.08 -22.87 21.77
C SER A 104 22.88 -21.89 22.65
N MET A 105 22.22 -21.26 23.63
CA MET A 105 22.91 -20.40 24.61
C MET A 105 23.77 -21.21 25.59
N ALA A 106 23.36 -22.42 25.97
CA ALA A 106 24.13 -23.31 26.83
C ALA A 106 25.41 -23.79 26.13
N LEU A 107 25.30 -24.24 24.88
CA LEU A 107 26.46 -24.62 24.04
C LEU A 107 27.45 -23.45 23.89
N THR A 108 26.95 -22.26 23.58
CA THR A 108 27.78 -21.05 23.45
C THR A 108 28.51 -20.73 24.76
N ARG A 109 27.80 -20.74 25.89
CA ARG A 109 28.40 -20.54 27.23
C ARG A 109 29.40 -21.63 27.60
N GLU A 110 29.17 -22.88 27.20
CA GLU A 110 30.08 -24.00 27.47
C GLU A 110 31.38 -23.87 26.66
N LEU A 111 31.28 -23.46 25.39
CA LEU A 111 32.42 -23.16 24.52
C LEU A 111 33.24 -21.98 25.07
N GLU A 112 32.58 -20.91 25.52
CA GLU A 112 33.25 -19.77 26.18
C GLU A 112 33.99 -20.20 27.46
N LYS A 113 33.38 -21.04 28.32
CA LYS A 113 34.04 -21.58 29.51
C LYS A 113 35.27 -22.43 29.16
N LYS A 114 35.20 -23.24 28.11
CA LYS A 114 36.34 -24.04 27.61
C LYS A 114 37.46 -23.13 27.05
N LEU A 115 37.11 -22.03 26.39
CA LEU A 115 38.03 -20.99 25.93
C LEU A 115 38.72 -20.23 27.07
N GLN A 116 38.00 -19.94 28.16
CA GLN A 116 38.57 -19.30 29.34
C GLN A 116 39.59 -20.20 30.06
N LYS A 117 39.33 -21.51 30.12
CA LYS A 117 40.23 -22.50 30.75
C LYS A 117 41.50 -22.79 29.94
N LYS A 118 41.48 -22.63 28.61
CA LYS A 118 42.69 -22.78 27.79
C LYS A 118 43.55 -21.51 27.84
N LYS A 119 44.83 -21.66 28.20
CA LYS A 119 45.86 -20.61 28.02
C LYS A 119 46.17 -20.47 26.52
N MET A 120 45.42 -19.61 25.84
CA MET A 120 45.64 -19.28 24.44
C MET A 120 46.29 -17.88 24.31
N PRO A 121 47.21 -17.67 23.36
CA PRO A 121 47.69 -16.34 23.00
C PRO A 121 46.54 -15.41 22.57
N LYS A 122 46.66 -14.10 22.82
CA LYS A 122 45.59 -13.10 22.54
C LYS A 122 45.06 -13.18 21.11
N GLU A 123 45.93 -13.32 20.11
CA GLU A 123 45.55 -13.42 18.70
C GLU A 123 44.70 -14.65 18.38
N ALA A 124 44.98 -15.78 19.02
CA ALA A 124 44.21 -17.01 18.85
C ALA A 124 42.83 -16.92 19.52
N ARG A 125 42.73 -16.19 20.65
CA ARG A 125 41.44 -15.91 21.31
C ARG A 125 40.55 -15.01 20.45
N ASP A 126 41.09 -13.92 19.92
CA ASP A 126 40.31 -12.97 19.10
C ASP A 126 39.80 -13.60 17.80
N LYS A 127 40.58 -14.49 17.16
CA LYS A 127 40.13 -15.22 15.98
C LYS A 127 38.96 -16.17 16.28
N VAL A 128 38.99 -16.84 17.43
CA VAL A 128 37.93 -17.78 17.82
C VAL A 128 36.67 -17.05 18.27
N LEU A 129 36.80 -15.93 19.00
CA LEU A 129 35.68 -15.08 19.40
C LEU A 129 34.98 -14.40 18.22
N LYS A 130 35.68 -14.14 17.11
CA LYS A 130 35.07 -13.60 15.88
C LYS A 130 34.31 -14.65 15.06
N GLY A 131 34.53 -15.94 15.29
CA GLY A 131 33.93 -17.03 14.53
C GLY A 131 32.82 -17.79 15.25
N LEU A 132 32.61 -17.49 16.54
CA LEU A 132 31.45 -17.89 17.36
C LEU A 132 30.32 -16.88 17.16
#